data_AF-A0A2V8C7E8-F1
#
_entry.id   AF-A0A2V8C7E8-F1
#
_cell.length_a   1.000
_cell.length_b   1.000
_cell.length_c   1.000
_cell.angle_alpha   90.00
_cell.angle_beta   90.00
_cell.angle_gamma   90.00
#
_symmetry.space_group_name_H-M   'P 1'
#
loop_
_entity.id
_entity.type
_entity.pdbx_description
1 polymer ?
#
loop_
_entity_poly.entity_id
_entity_poly.type
_entity_poly.pdbx_seq_one_letter_code
_entity_poly.pdbx_strand_id
1 'polypeptide(L)'
;MKSVCQTPQASRIFLAVALAAAGGCARKPPADRVRASGQVEATDVRVAGQVAGRVLELRVDEGDRVNAGDVIARLDTADARLALTRANAERA
;
A
#
# COMPACT_ATOMS: atom_id res chain seq x y z
N MET A 1 16.64 40.42 60.63
CA MET A 1 16.07 39.52 61.65
C MET A 1 14.64 39.96 61.93
N LYS A 2 13.69 39.01 61.84
CA LYS A 2 12.22 39.11 62.01
C LYS A 2 11.45 39.65 60.80
N SER A 3 10.43 39.02 60.26
CA SER A 3 9.91 37.65 60.34
C SER A 3 8.90 37.56 59.21
N VAL A 4 9.00 36.52 58.39
CA VAL A 4 7.92 36.01 57.54
C VAL A 4 6.72 35.70 58.43
N CYS A 5 5.50 36.07 58.04
CA CYS A 5 4.36 35.15 57.84
C CYS A 5 3.07 35.96 57.63
N GLN A 6 2.19 35.43 56.77
CA GLN A 6 0.74 35.72 56.66
C GLN A 6 0.27 36.50 55.41
N THR A 7 0.03 35.74 54.33
CA THR A 7 -1.31 35.70 53.70
C THR A 7 -1.47 34.38 52.92
N PRO A 8 -2.33 33.44 53.36
CA PRO A 8 -2.53 32.12 52.73
C PRO A 8 -3.32 32.15 51.40
N GLN A 9 -3.55 33.33 50.82
CA GLN A 9 -4.43 33.50 49.65
C GLN A 9 -3.70 33.37 48.30
N ALA A 10 -2.46 33.85 48.18
CA ALA A 10 -1.72 33.79 46.90
C ALA A 10 -1.41 32.34 46.47
N SER A 11 -1.05 31.47 47.42
CA SER A 11 -0.76 30.06 47.16
C SER A 11 -1.98 29.27 46.65
N ARG A 12 -3.18 29.58 47.17
CA ARG A 12 -4.43 28.95 46.74
C ARG A 12 -4.85 29.38 45.34
N ILE A 13 -4.60 30.64 44.98
CA ILE A 13 -4.91 31.16 43.63
C ILE A 13 -3.99 30.50 42.60
N PHE A 14 -2.69 30.41 42.88
CA PHE A 14 -1.75 29.72 42.00
C PHE A 14 -2.09 28.23 41.83
N LEU A 15 -2.48 27.55 42.92
CA LEU A 15 -2.90 26.15 42.85
C LEU A 15 -4.22 25.97 42.07
N ALA A 16 -5.18 26.87 42.23
CA ALA A 16 -6.46 26.84 41.51
C ALA A 16 -6.28 27.08 40.00
N VAL A 17 -5.43 28.01 39.61
CA VAL A 17 -5.12 28.29 38.19
C VAL A 17 -4.37 27.10 37.56
N ALA A 18 -3.44 26.48 38.28
CA ALA A 18 -2.75 25.28 37.81
C ALA A 18 -3.71 24.09 37.61
N LEU A 19 -4.67 23.88 38.52
CA LEU A 19 -5.71 22.86 38.36
C LEU A 19 -6.65 23.15 37.20
N ALA A 20 -7.04 24.41 36.99
CA ALA A 20 -7.90 24.82 35.89
C ALA A 20 -7.22 24.63 34.52
N ALA A 21 -5.91 24.91 34.42
CA ALA A 21 -5.13 24.71 33.21
C ALA A 21 -4.94 23.21 32.88
N ALA A 22 -4.83 22.34 33.89
CA ALA A 22 -4.69 20.89 33.70
C ALA A 22 -5.98 20.21 33.18
N GLY A 23 -7.15 20.81 33.41
CA GLY A 23 -8.45 20.26 32.97
C GLY A 23 -8.74 20.38 31.48
N GLY A 24 -8.01 21.22 30.74
CA GLY A 24 -8.29 21.52 29.33
C GLY A 24 -7.76 20.52 28.31
N CYS A 25 -6.91 19.58 28.72
CA CYS A 25 -6.17 18.70 27.80
C CYS A 25 -6.90 17.38 27.46
N ALA A 26 -8.07 17.11 28.03
CA ALA A 26 -8.78 15.84 27.87
C ALA A 26 -9.94 15.89 26.85
N ARG A 27 -9.69 16.41 25.64
CA ARG A 27 -10.70 16.36 24.56
C ARG A 27 -10.89 14.91 24.09
N LYS A 28 -12.03 14.31 24.44
CA LYS A 28 -12.42 12.97 23.99
C LYS A 28 -12.64 13.00 22.47
N PRO A 29 -12.02 12.08 21.70
CA PRO A 29 -12.24 12.03 20.26
C PRO A 29 -13.74 11.81 19.95
N PRO A 30 -14.25 12.44 18.87
CA PRO A 30 -15.67 12.40 18.56
C PRO A 30 -16.10 10.96 18.23
N ALA A 31 -17.16 10.50 18.89
CA ALA A 31 -17.65 9.12 18.82
C ALA A 31 -18.58 8.87 17.61
N ASP A 32 -18.74 9.86 16.73
CA ASP A 32 -19.61 9.82 15.56
C ASP A 32 -18.98 9.10 14.35
N ARG A 33 -17.69 8.72 14.43
CA ARG A 33 -16.99 8.04 13.32
C ARG A 33 -16.13 6.90 13.81
N VAL A 34 -16.29 5.75 13.18
CA VAL A 34 -15.41 4.58 13.37
C VAL A 34 -14.12 4.81 12.60
N ARG A 35 -12.99 4.84 13.31
CA ARG A 35 -11.66 4.91 12.71
C ARG A 35 -11.12 3.49 12.55
N ALA A 36 -11.15 2.98 11.31
CA ALA A 36 -10.53 1.71 10.97
C ALA A 36 -9.23 1.95 10.20
N SER A 37 -8.24 1.08 10.43
CA SER A 37 -7.02 1.01 9.65
C SER A 37 -6.85 -0.43 9.18
N GLY A 38 -6.46 -0.59 7.92
CA GLY A 38 -6.19 -1.89 7.31
C GLY A 38 -5.18 -1.72 6.19
N GLN A 39 -4.70 -2.84 5.65
CA GLN A 39 -3.84 -2.85 4.47
C GLN A 39 -4.68 -3.15 3.22
N VAL A 40 -4.28 -2.57 2.10
CA VAL A 40 -4.84 -2.87 0.79
C VAL A 40 -3.75 -3.61 0.02
N GLU A 41 -4.06 -4.83 -0.38
CA GLU A 41 -3.13 -5.70 -1.11
C GLU A 41 -3.66 -5.92 -2.54
N ALA A 42 -2.75 -5.93 -3.50
CA ALA A 42 -3.04 -6.31 -4.88
C ALA A 42 -2.42 -7.68 -5.18
N THR A 43 -3.04 -8.44 -6.09
CA THR A 43 -2.45 -9.68 -6.59
C THR A 43 -1.65 -9.36 -7.84
N ASP A 44 -0.33 -9.36 -7.71
CA ASP A 44 0.58 -9.15 -8.83
C ASP A 44 0.89 -10.47 -9.54
N VAL A 45 0.78 -10.46 -10.86
CA VAL A 45 1.11 -11.62 -11.71
C VAL A 45 2.12 -11.18 -12.76
N ARG A 46 3.19 -11.96 -12.90
CA ARG A 46 4.20 -11.76 -13.95
C ARG A 46 3.90 -12.71 -15.10
N VAL A 47 3.69 -12.15 -16.29
CA VAL A 47 3.40 -12.91 -17.52
C VAL A 47 4.67 -12.97 -18.36
N ALA A 48 5.03 -14.17 -18.83
CA ALA A 48 6.16 -14.40 -19.71
C ALA A 48 5.82 -15.46 -20.76
N GLY A 49 6.48 -15.40 -21.92
CA GLY A 49 6.37 -16.43 -22.94
C GLY A 49 6.95 -17.76 -22.44
N GLN A 50 6.26 -18.86 -22.72
CA GLN A 50 6.73 -20.21 -22.35
C GLN A 50 7.97 -20.65 -23.13
N VAL A 51 8.15 -20.10 -24.33
CA VAL A 51 9.31 -20.33 -25.20
C VAL A 51 10.03 -19.02 -25.43
N ALA A 52 11.34 -19.10 -25.56
CA ALA A 52 12.15 -17.95 -25.98
C ALA A 52 11.84 -17.58 -27.43
N GLY A 53 11.86 -16.29 -27.73
CA GLY A 53 11.56 -15.77 -29.06
C GLY A 53 11.68 -14.24 -29.11
N ARG A 54 11.84 -13.69 -30.31
CA ARG A 54 11.83 -12.23 -30.50
C ARG A 54 10.38 -11.72 -30.49
N VAL A 55 10.13 -10.56 -29.87
CA VAL A 55 8.82 -9.91 -29.95
C VAL A 55 8.61 -9.38 -31.39
N LEU A 56 7.56 -9.86 -32.06
CA LEU A 56 7.16 -9.41 -33.38
C LEU A 56 6.17 -8.25 -33.30
N GLU A 57 5.29 -8.27 -32.30
CA GLU A 57 4.22 -7.30 -32.12
C GLU A 57 3.88 -7.19 -30.63
N LEU A 58 3.69 -5.96 -30.14
CA LEU A 58 3.16 -5.66 -28.82
C LEU A 58 1.82 -4.94 -29.03
N ARG A 59 0.75 -5.41 -28.37
CA ARG A 59 -0.62 -4.97 -28.63
C ARG A 59 -1.23 -4.15 -27.50
N VAL A 60 -0.44 -3.88 -26.46
CA VAL A 60 -0.88 -3.15 -25.28
C VAL A 60 0.20 -2.16 -24.90
N ASP A 61 -0.24 -1.05 -24.30
CA ASP A 61 0.62 -0.05 -23.72
C ASP A 61 0.57 -0.08 -22.19
N GLU A 62 1.50 0.63 -21.55
CA GLU A 62 1.55 0.73 -20.10
C GLU A 62 0.28 1.39 -19.55
N GLY A 63 -0.35 0.75 -18.57
CA GLY A 63 -1.59 1.23 -17.94
C GLY A 63 -2.88 0.74 -18.60
N ASP A 64 -2.78 0.01 -19.71
CA ASP A 64 -3.96 -0.60 -20.35
C ASP A 64 -4.61 -1.66 -19.46
N ARG A 65 -5.95 -1.70 -19.52
CA ARG A 65 -6.73 -2.77 -18.91
C ARG A 65 -6.85 -3.94 -19.86
N VAL A 66 -6.51 -5.12 -19.36
CA VAL A 66 -6.54 -6.38 -20.12
C VAL A 66 -7.37 -7.42 -19.38
N ASN A 67 -8.01 -8.30 -20.12
CA ASN A 67 -8.79 -9.42 -19.60
C ASN A 67 -8.06 -10.75 -19.84
N ALA A 68 -8.49 -11.79 -19.12
CA ALA A 68 -7.96 -13.13 -19.34
C ALA A 68 -8.25 -13.60 -20.78
N GLY A 69 -7.21 -14.04 -21.48
CA GLY A 69 -7.29 -14.47 -22.88
C GLY A 69 -6.88 -13.42 -23.90
N ASP A 70 -6.69 -12.16 -23.48
CA ASP A 70 -6.24 -11.11 -24.39
C ASP A 70 -4.81 -11.35 -24.86
N VAL A 71 -4.57 -11.09 -26.15
CA VAL A 71 -3.25 -11.24 -26.77
C VAL A 71 -2.42 -9.99 -26.49
N ILE A 72 -1.48 -10.10 -25.55
CA ILE A 72 -0.58 -9.03 -25.12
C ILE A 72 0.54 -8.79 -26.15
N ALA A 73 1.20 -9.85 -26.58
CA ALA A 73 2.33 -9.80 -27.51
C ALA A 73 2.37 -11.06 -28.38
N ARG A 74 2.96 -10.92 -29.57
CA ARG A 74 3.24 -12.04 -30.49
C ARG A 74 4.74 -12.26 -30.58
N LEU A 75 5.18 -13.47 -30.26
CA LEU A 75 6.58 -13.88 -30.32
C LEU A 75 6.87 -14.63 -31.61
N ASP A 76 8.08 -14.47 -32.14
CA ASP A 76 8.65 -15.37 -33.13
C ASP A 76 8.93 -16.72 -32.48
N THR A 77 8.37 -17.79 -33.05
CA THR A 77 8.41 -19.15 -32.53
C THR A 77 8.98 -20.14 -33.55
N ALA A 78 9.71 -19.66 -34.56
CA ALA A 78 10.27 -20.49 -35.62
C ALA A 78 11.08 -21.68 -35.07
N ASP A 79 12.00 -21.44 -34.13
CA ASP A 79 12.84 -22.48 -33.53
C ASP A 79 12.00 -23.53 -32.77
N ALA A 80 11.02 -23.07 -31.98
CA ALA A 80 10.13 -23.95 -31.23
C ALA A 80 9.27 -24.82 -32.18
N ARG A 81 8.78 -24.25 -33.28
CA ARG A 81 8.03 -24.99 -34.30
C ARG A 81 8.90 -26.02 -35.03
N LEU A 82 10.14 -25.66 -35.34
CA LEU A 82 11.08 -26.57 -35.98
C LEU A 82 11.41 -27.76 -35.08
N ALA A 83 11.66 -27.51 -33.79
CA ALA A 83 11.88 -28.57 -32.80
C ALA A 83 10.67 -29.52 -32.70
N LEU A 84 9.45 -28.96 -32.64
CA LEU A 84 8.22 -29.76 -32.61
C LEU A 84 8.06 -30.61 -33.88
N THR A 85 8.36 -30.04 -35.05
CA THR A 85 8.24 -30.74 -36.34
C THR A 85 9.20 -31.91 -36.44
N ARG A 86 10.46 -31.73 -36.00
CA ARG A 86 11.46 -32.81 -35.95
C ARG A 86 11.01 -33.94 -35.02
N ALA A 87 10.58 -33.60 -33.81
CA ALA A 87 10.11 -34.60 -32.84
C ALA A 87 8.89 -35.39 -33.33
N ASN A 88 8.00 -34.77 -34.11
CA ASN A 88 6.85 -35.46 -34.71
C ASN A 88 7.27 -36.38 -35.87
N ALA A 89 8.24 -35.98 -36.68
CA ALA A 89 8.75 -36.80 -37.79
C ALA A 89 9.51 -38.03 -37.29
N GLU A 90 10.24 -37.93 -36.18
CA GLU A 90 10.95 -39.05 -35.55
C GLU A 90 10.01 -40.09 -34.92
N ARG A 91 8.76 -39.71 -34.63
CA ARG A 91 7.75 -40.58 -34.04
C ARG A 91 6.90 -41.34 -35.07
N ALA A 92 6.91 -40.91 -36.33
CA ALA A 92 6.13 -41.49 -37.42
C ALA A 92 6.90 -42.63 -38.09
#